data_AF-A0A8C5S8L6-F1
#
_entry.id   AF-A0A8C5S8L6-F1
#
_cell.length_a   1.000
_cell.length_b   1.000
_cell.length_c   1.000
_cell.angle_alpha   90.00
_cell.angle_beta   90.00
_cell.angle_gamma   90.00
#
_symmetry.space_group_name_H-M   'P 1'
#
loop_
_entity.id
_entity.type
_entity.pdbx_description
1 polymer ?
#
loop_
_entity_poly.entity_id
_entity_poly.type
_entity_poly.pdbx_seq_one_letter_code
_entity_poly.pdbx_strand_id
1 'polypeptide(L)'
;ENNQPMEQKLPSEGTTCLENGSYLMNYVGCIECKTRDFVMIVNKATEEQDGEEIITYDHVCKNCHHVIARHEYTFGVVDDYQEYTMLCMLCGRAEDSISVLPDDPYLMTSLF
;
A
#
# COMPACT_ATOMS: atom_id res chain seq x y z
N GLU A 1 -1.17 26.53 19.17
CA GLU A 1 -2.04 25.69 18.33
C GLU A 1 -1.14 24.92 17.38
N ASN A 2 -0.98 23.61 17.58
CA ASN A 2 -0.22 22.75 16.66
C ASN A 2 -0.90 21.38 16.66
N ASN A 3 -1.90 21.22 15.78
CA ASN A 3 -2.48 19.94 15.43
C ASN A 3 -1.63 19.33 14.32
N GLN A 4 -0.54 18.64 14.69
CA GLN A 4 0.03 17.61 13.83
C GLN A 4 -0.61 16.29 14.26
N PRO A 5 -1.36 15.59 13.40
CA PRO A 5 -1.84 14.25 13.74
C PRO A 5 -0.61 13.36 13.87
N MET A 6 -0.47 12.74 15.04
CA MET A 6 0.59 11.79 15.34
C MET A 6 0.66 10.76 14.21
N GLU A 7 1.82 10.65 13.58
CA GLU A 7 2.17 9.54 12.69
C GLU A 7 1.96 8.24 13.48
N GLN A 8 0.77 7.66 13.35
CA GLN A 8 0.51 6.29 13.75
C GLN A 8 1.53 5.47 12.97
N LYS A 9 2.56 4.99 13.66
CA LYS A 9 3.69 4.29 13.05
C LYS A 9 3.20 3.19 12.12
N LEU A 10 3.21 3.48 10.82
CA LEU A 10 3.00 2.49 9.79
C LEU A 10 4.12 1.45 9.92
N PRO A 11 3.83 0.15 9.69
CA PRO A 11 4.88 -0.84 9.52
C PRO A 11 5.91 -0.34 8.49
N SER A 12 7.19 -0.33 8.87
CA SER A 12 8.30 0.27 8.10
C SER A 12 8.59 -0.43 6.76
N GLU A 13 9.35 0.30 5.94
CA GLU A 13 9.38 0.32 4.47
C GLU A 13 9.98 -0.93 3.82
N GLY A 14 9.12 -1.77 3.26
CA GLY A 14 9.52 -2.76 2.26
C GLY A 14 9.30 -2.20 0.85
N THR A 15 9.78 -2.90 -0.17
CA THR A 15 9.50 -2.57 -1.58
C THR A 15 8.18 -3.19 -2.08
N THR A 16 7.53 -4.02 -1.27
CA THR A 16 6.30 -4.72 -1.68
C THR A 16 5.10 -3.77 -1.66
N CYS A 17 4.70 -3.31 -2.82
CA CYS A 17 3.47 -2.57 -3.04
C CYS A 17 2.34 -3.53 -3.46
N LEU A 18 1.30 -3.68 -2.64
CA LEU A 18 0.18 -4.58 -2.91
C LEU A 18 -0.95 -3.85 -3.62
N GLU A 19 -1.22 -4.17 -4.89
CA GLU A 19 -2.43 -3.72 -5.58
C GLU A 19 -3.72 -4.37 -5.03
N ASN A 20 -3.58 -5.54 -4.40
CA ASN A 20 -4.68 -6.40 -3.96
C ASN A 20 -4.31 -7.19 -2.69
N GLY A 21 -5.33 -7.56 -1.93
CA GLY A 21 -5.18 -8.47 -0.79
C GLY A 21 -5.04 -7.76 0.54
N SER A 22 -4.44 -8.41 1.52
CA SER A 22 -4.24 -7.86 2.87
C SER A 22 -3.01 -8.49 3.50
N TYR A 23 -2.10 -7.69 4.06
CA TYR A 23 -0.92 -8.21 4.73
C TYR A 23 -1.25 -8.63 6.17
N LEU A 24 -1.89 -9.79 6.32
CA LEU A 24 -2.41 -10.28 7.60
C LEU A 24 -1.34 -10.54 8.66
N MET A 25 -0.05 -10.59 8.29
CA MET A 25 1.03 -10.72 9.25
C MET A 25 1.10 -9.53 10.23
N ASN A 26 0.64 -8.35 9.79
CA ASN A 26 0.52 -7.15 10.63
C ASN A 26 -0.78 -7.12 11.45
N TYR A 27 -1.73 -8.02 11.18
CA TYR A 27 -3.06 -7.97 11.78
C TYR A 27 -3.10 -8.70 13.13
N VAL A 28 -3.12 -7.93 14.22
CA VAL A 28 -3.24 -8.49 15.59
C VAL A 28 -4.70 -8.78 15.95
N GLY A 29 -5.66 -8.07 15.37
CA GLY A 29 -7.09 -8.24 15.60
C GLY A 29 -7.86 -6.93 15.50
N CYS A 30 -9.20 -7.02 15.39
CA CYS A 30 -10.04 -5.84 15.28
C CYS A 30 -10.08 -5.09 16.62
N ILE A 31 -9.88 -3.78 16.59
CA ILE A 31 -9.92 -2.96 17.81
C ILE A 31 -11.33 -2.89 18.42
N GLU A 32 -12.38 -3.01 17.63
CA GLU A 32 -13.76 -2.95 18.11
C GLU A 32 -14.20 -4.27 18.75
N CYS A 33 -14.24 -5.37 17.98
CA CYS A 33 -14.77 -6.64 18.48
C CYS A 33 -13.72 -7.55 19.13
N LYS A 34 -12.44 -7.13 19.13
CA LYS A 34 -11.29 -7.88 19.69
C LYS A 34 -11.03 -9.25 19.05
N THR A 35 -11.72 -9.56 17.95
CA THR A 35 -11.58 -10.83 17.24
C THR A 35 -10.48 -10.71 16.19
N ARG A 36 -9.57 -11.69 16.16
CA ARG A 36 -8.62 -11.89 15.07
C ARG A 36 -9.18 -12.95 14.13
N ASP A 37 -9.96 -12.48 13.16
CA ASP A 37 -10.59 -13.30 12.12
C ASP A 37 -10.30 -12.69 10.74
N PHE A 38 -10.96 -13.17 9.69
CA PHE A 38 -10.81 -12.68 8.32
C PHE A 38 -11.06 -11.17 8.21
N VAL A 39 -10.23 -10.54 7.36
CA VAL A 39 -10.39 -9.16 6.90
C VAL A 39 -10.98 -9.21 5.50
N MET A 40 -12.09 -8.51 5.31
CA MET A 40 -12.75 -8.34 4.01
C MET A 40 -12.20 -7.11 3.30
N ILE A 41 -12.25 -7.12 1.97
CA ILE A 41 -11.99 -5.96 1.13
C ILE A 41 -13.32 -5.47 0.58
N VAL A 42 -13.61 -4.18 0.74
CA VAL A 42 -14.83 -3.55 0.22
C VAL A 42 -14.51 -2.19 -0.41
N ASN A 43 -15.49 -1.61 -1.10
CA ASN A 43 -15.38 -0.29 -1.72
C ASN A 43 -14.16 -0.14 -2.65
N LYS A 44 -13.78 -1.22 -3.35
CA LYS A 44 -12.66 -1.16 -4.29
C LYS A 44 -13.01 -0.22 -5.44
N ALA A 45 -12.16 0.77 -5.67
CA ALA A 45 -12.23 1.70 -6.78
C ALA A 45 -10.87 1.76 -7.48
N THR A 46 -10.92 2.02 -8.79
CA THR A 46 -9.75 2.29 -9.63
C THR A 46 -10.01 3.61 -10.35
N GLU A 47 -9.06 4.52 -10.25
CA GLU A 47 -9.10 5.86 -10.84
C GLU A 47 -7.83 6.11 -11.64
N GLU A 48 -7.93 6.82 -12.74
CA GLU A 48 -6.76 7.29 -13.50
C GLU A 48 -6.64 8.80 -13.30
N GLN A 49 -5.51 9.27 -12.79
CA GLN A 49 -5.23 10.68 -12.54
C GLN A 49 -3.83 11.02 -13.02
N ASP A 50 -3.72 12.00 -13.91
CA ASP A 50 -2.44 12.49 -14.45
C ASP A 50 -1.52 11.41 -15.05
N GLY A 51 -2.09 10.33 -15.58
CA GLY A 51 -1.34 9.20 -16.14
C GLY A 51 -0.95 8.14 -15.10
N GLU A 52 -1.33 8.32 -13.84
CA GLU A 52 -1.19 7.33 -12.77
C GLU A 52 -2.50 6.57 -12.57
N GLU A 53 -2.39 5.26 -12.31
CA GLU A 53 -3.47 4.41 -11.84
C GLU A 53 -3.48 4.39 -10.31
N ILE A 54 -4.59 4.78 -9.71
CA ILE A 54 -4.81 4.80 -8.27
C ILE A 54 -5.89 3.77 -7.91
N ILE A 55 -5.52 2.80 -7.08
CA ILE A 55 -6.42 1.77 -6.55
C ILE A 55 -6.65 2.06 -5.08
N THR A 56 -7.92 2.19 -4.68
CA THR A 56 -8.30 2.34 -3.28
C THR A 56 -9.28 1.27 -2.85
N TYR A 57 -9.17 0.81 -1.61
CA TYR A 57 -10.16 -0.07 -0.98
C TYR A 57 -10.08 -0.04 0.55
N ASP A 58 -11.15 -0.48 1.22
CA ASP A 58 -11.20 -0.54 2.68
C ASP A 58 -11.04 -1.99 3.17
N HIS A 59 -10.20 -2.17 4.18
CA HIS A 59 -10.10 -3.39 4.97
C HIS A 59 -11.15 -3.39 6.07
N VAL A 60 -12.04 -4.38 6.09
CA VAL A 60 -13.18 -4.43 7.01
C VAL A 60 -13.17 -5.72 7.83
N CYS A 61 -13.36 -5.61 9.14
CA CYS A 61 -13.48 -6.77 10.01
C CYS A 61 -14.70 -7.61 9.62
N LYS A 62 -14.52 -8.92 9.39
CA LYS A 62 -15.62 -9.82 9.04
C LYS A 62 -16.72 -9.88 10.11
N ASN A 63 -16.35 -9.74 11.38
CA ASN A 63 -17.26 -9.98 12.50
C ASN A 63 -18.14 -8.77 12.83
N CYS A 64 -17.57 -7.57 12.85
CA CYS A 64 -18.28 -6.35 13.26
C CYS A 64 -18.42 -5.29 12.16
N HIS A 65 -17.87 -5.54 10.96
CA HIS A 65 -17.87 -4.60 9.83
C HIS A 65 -17.18 -3.25 10.12
N HIS A 66 -16.34 -3.19 11.15
CA HIS A 66 -15.48 -2.05 11.42
C HIS A 66 -14.39 -1.92 10.33
N VAL A 67 -14.16 -0.71 9.83
CA VAL A 67 -13.07 -0.38 8.92
C VAL A 67 -11.75 -0.39 9.69
N ILE A 68 -10.91 -1.40 9.42
CA ILE A 68 -9.61 -1.62 10.06
C ILE A 68 -8.56 -0.66 9.49
N ALA A 69 -8.54 -0.50 8.18
CA ALA A 69 -7.58 0.33 7.47
C ALA A 69 -8.12 0.71 6.09
N ARG A 70 -7.66 1.84 5.56
CA ARG A 70 -7.86 2.21 4.16
C ARG A 70 -6.56 1.93 3.42
N HIS A 71 -6.70 1.37 2.23
CA HIS A 71 -5.59 1.00 1.35
C HIS A 71 -5.60 1.91 0.14
N GLU A 72 -4.44 2.47 -0.14
CA GLU A 72 -4.17 3.24 -1.35
C GLU A 72 -2.92 2.64 -2.00
N TYR A 73 -3.02 2.37 -3.29
CA TYR A 73 -1.94 1.91 -4.14
C TYR A 73 -1.92 2.78 -5.38
N THR A 74 -0.76 3.30 -5.73
CA THR A 74 -0.58 4.11 -6.93
C THR A 74 0.49 3.48 -7.81
N PHE A 75 0.21 3.45 -9.10
CA PHE A 75 1.11 3.00 -10.14
C PHE A 75 1.23 4.06 -11.21
N GLY A 76 2.46 4.40 -11.59
CA GLY A 76 2.72 5.37 -12.66
C GLY A 76 3.95 5.00 -13.47
N VAL A 77 4.10 5.61 -14.63
CA VAL A 77 5.35 5.60 -15.39
C VAL A 77 5.88 7.01 -15.45
N VAL A 78 7.03 7.24 -14.82
CA VAL A 78 7.73 8.52 -14.81
C VAL A 78 9.05 8.34 -15.54
N ASP A 79 9.24 9.10 -16.61
CA ASP A 79 10.34 8.94 -17.57
C ASP A 79 10.45 7.49 -18.08
N ASP A 80 11.47 6.75 -17.65
CA ASP A 80 11.78 5.36 -18.03
C ASP A 80 11.63 4.38 -16.85
N TYR A 81 10.87 4.75 -15.81
CA TYR A 81 10.66 3.95 -14.61
C TYR A 81 9.18 3.73 -14.33
N GLN A 82 8.83 2.50 -13.98
CA GLN A 82 7.58 2.16 -13.32
C GLN A 82 7.72 2.48 -11.84
N GLU A 83 6.86 3.33 -11.32
CA GLU A 83 6.80 3.69 -9.91
C GLU A 83 5.59 3.05 -9.25
N TYR A 84 5.81 2.47 -8.07
CA TYR A 84 4.79 1.82 -7.26
C TYR A 84 4.82 2.44 -5.87
N THR A 85 3.66 2.86 -5.38
CA THR A 85 3.53 3.32 -3.99
C THR A 85 2.34 2.66 -3.34
N MET A 86 2.45 2.44 -2.03
CA MET A 86 1.38 1.86 -1.21
C MET A 86 1.34 2.56 0.15
N LEU A 87 0.14 2.95 0.56
CA LEU A 87 -0.12 3.51 1.87
C LEU A 87 -1.32 2.81 2.52
N CYS A 88 -1.07 2.04 3.58
CA CYS A 88 -2.12 1.36 4.32
C CYS A 88 -1.71 1.07 5.76
N MET A 89 -2.59 1.39 6.72
CA MET A 89 -2.36 1.11 8.15
C MET A 89 -2.21 -0.39 8.47
N LEU A 90 -2.80 -1.25 7.65
CA LEU A 90 -2.67 -2.70 7.77
C LEU A 90 -1.49 -3.24 6.95
N CYS A 91 -1.40 -2.86 5.67
CA CYS A 91 -0.41 -3.43 4.75
C CYS A 91 0.99 -2.82 4.90
N GLY A 92 1.10 -1.60 5.41
CA GLY A 92 2.35 -0.86 5.55
C GLY A 92 2.43 0.34 4.62
N ARG A 93 3.60 0.99 4.65
CA ARG A 93 4.02 1.96 3.64
C ARG A 93 5.14 1.35 2.80
N ALA A 94 5.04 1.44 1.47
CA ALA A 94 6.05 0.94 0.55
C ALA A 94 6.14 1.84 -0.69
N GLU A 95 7.35 1.97 -1.22
CA GLU A 95 7.66 2.67 -2.47
C GLU A 95 8.68 1.81 -3.23
N ASP A 96 8.49 1.60 -4.52
CA ASP A 96 9.40 0.84 -5.38
C ASP A 96 9.46 1.44 -6.80
N SER A 97 10.57 1.25 -7.49
CA SER A 97 10.79 1.78 -8.84
C SER A 97 11.57 0.78 -9.69
N ILE A 98 11.05 0.45 -10.87
CA ILE A 98 11.65 -0.54 -11.78
C ILE A 98 11.83 0.07 -13.16
N SER A 99 13.04 0.00 -13.72
CA SER A 99 13.30 0.50 -15.08
C SER A 99 12.48 -0.28 -16.11
N VAL A 100 11.90 0.42 -17.08
CA VAL A 100 11.23 -0.17 -18.24
C VAL A 100 12.21 -0.54 -19.36
N LEU A 101 13.47 -0.11 -19.24
CA LEU A 101 14.49 -0.35 -20.24
C LEU A 101 14.99 -1.80 -20.20
N PRO A 102 15.23 -2.44 -21.37
CA PRO A 102 15.72 -3.80 -21.43
C PRO A 102 17.16 -3.96 -20.90
N ASP A 103 17.98 -2.90 -21.01
CA ASP A 103 19.34 -2.80 -20.44
C ASP A 103 19.39 -1.54 -19.58
N ASP A 104 19.08 -1.66 -18.28
CA ASP A 104 19.16 -0.53 -17.35
C ASP A 104 20.61 -0.03 -17.25
N PRO A 105 20.93 1.18 -17.76
CA PRO A 105 22.29 1.70 -17.77
C PRO A 105 22.83 2.01 -16.36
N TYR A 106 21.95 2.13 -15.35
CA TYR A 106 22.31 2.40 -13.97
C TYR A 106 22.49 1.12 -13.15
N LEU A 107 21.84 0.02 -13.51
CA LEU A 107 22.04 -1.29 -12.86
C LEU A 107 23.37 -1.96 -13.27
N MET A 108 23.91 -1.62 -14.44
CA MET A 108 25.21 -2.09 -14.93
C MET A 108 26.43 -1.54 -14.16
N THR A 109 26.23 -0.62 -13.20
CA THR A 109 27.35 -0.01 -12.45
C THR A 109 27.80 -0.82 -11.23
N SER A 110 27.10 -1.91 -10.85
CA SER A 110 27.43 -2.68 -9.64
C SER A 110 27.87 -4.13 -9.89
N LEU A 111 28.70 -4.37 -10.91
CA LEU A 111 29.35 -5.67 -11.15
C LEU A 111 30.90 -5.63 -11.15
N PHE A 112 31.51 -4.65 -10.47
CA PHE A 112 32.96 -4.64 -10.20
C PHE A 112 33.28 -4.26 -8.76
#